data_AF-X1E100-F1
#
_entry.id   AF-X1E100-F1
#
_cell.length_a   1.000
_cell.length_b   1.000
_cell.length_c   1.000
_cell.angle_alpha   90.00
_cell.angle_beta   90.00
_cell.angle_gamma   90.00
#
_symmetry.space_group_name_H-M   'P 1'
#
loop_
_entity.id
_entity.type
_entity.pdbx_description
1 polymer ?
#
loop_
_entity_poly.entity_id
_entity_poly.type
_entity_poly.pdbx_seq_one_letter_code
_entity_poly.pdbx_strand_id
1 'polypeptide(L)'
;MPREAWVYLKGIYTRYPFQANLYGHSVKVVKECLTGLMKAKFEYGDKPNNFKNFEDFIYKVFGNGIAKHFMIPFNNKQWAVPLKEMTLDWMGEFVPLPSLGEVLDGSLKMSPSCMGINANFIYPKKG
;
A
#
# COMPACT_ATOMS: atom_id res chain seq x y z
N MET A 1 12.37 15.08 -12.53
CA MET A 1 11.61 15.77 -11.46
C MET A 1 11.22 14.71 -10.43
N PRO A 2 11.44 14.95 -9.12
CA PRO A 2 11.01 14.02 -8.09
C PRO A 2 9.49 13.98 -8.02
N ARG A 3 8.92 12.79 -7.81
CA ARG A 3 7.47 12.58 -7.77
C ARG A 3 6.89 12.96 -6.42
N GLU A 4 6.02 13.97 -6.40
CA GLU A 4 5.17 14.25 -5.24
C GLU A 4 3.78 13.63 -5.43
N ALA A 5 3.53 12.52 -4.75
CA ALA A 5 2.25 11.80 -4.81
C ALA A 5 1.66 11.60 -3.41
N TRP A 6 0.36 11.85 -3.30
CA TRP A 6 -0.38 11.84 -2.04
C TRP A 6 -1.68 11.05 -2.16
N VAL A 7 -2.04 10.35 -1.08
CA VAL A 7 -3.30 9.66 -0.89
C VAL A 7 -4.14 10.52 0.06
N TYR A 8 -5.33 10.91 -0.37
CA TYR A 8 -6.28 11.60 0.49
C TYR A 8 -7.24 10.59 1.13
N LEU A 9 -7.17 10.43 2.46
CA LEU A 9 -8.01 9.50 3.21
C LEU A 9 -8.55 10.19 4.47
N LYS A 10 -9.88 10.30 4.57
CA LYS A 10 -10.60 10.81 5.76
C LYS A 10 -10.07 12.16 6.26
N GLY A 11 -9.86 13.11 5.35
CA GLY A 11 -9.37 14.45 5.71
C GLY A 11 -7.86 14.59 5.82
N ILE A 12 -7.09 13.52 5.61
CA ILE A 12 -5.64 13.50 5.80
C ILE A 12 -4.95 13.22 4.47
N TYR A 13 -3.89 14.00 4.17
CA TYR A 13 -2.98 13.75 3.06
C TYR A 13 -1.81 12.89 3.51
N THR A 14 -1.67 11.73 2.89
CA THR A 14 -0.67 10.72 3.23
C THR A 14 0.28 10.51 2.06
N ARG A 15 1.59 10.51 2.28
CA ARG A 15 2.57 10.27 1.19
C ARG A 15 2.35 8.89 0.57
N TYR A 16 2.53 8.78 -0.75
CA TYR A 16 2.58 7.47 -1.41
C TYR A 16 3.93 6.78 -1.11
N PRO A 17 3.93 5.46 -0.84
CA PRO A 17 2.79 4.55 -0.78
C PRO A 17 2.12 4.51 0.61
N PHE A 18 0.79 4.30 0.63
CA PHE A 18 -0.01 4.31 1.87
C PHE A 18 0.47 3.28 2.89
N GLN A 19 0.79 2.07 2.44
CA GLN A 19 1.21 0.96 3.29
C GLN A 19 2.46 1.25 4.11
N ALA A 20 3.30 2.21 3.70
CA ALA A 20 4.52 2.61 4.41
C ALA A 20 4.43 4.00 5.05
N ASN A 21 3.27 4.65 5.01
CA ASN A 21 3.09 5.99 5.54
C ASN A 21 1.76 6.03 6.30
N LEU A 22 1.78 5.64 7.57
CA LEU A 22 0.58 5.63 8.43
C LEU A 22 0.53 6.83 9.39
N TYR A 23 1.62 7.60 9.46
CA TYR A 23 1.73 8.78 10.31
C TYR A 23 0.63 9.81 10.02
N GLY A 24 0.08 10.42 11.08
CA GLY A 24 -0.99 11.40 11.01
C GLY A 24 -2.41 10.80 10.98
N HIS A 25 -2.57 9.50 10.71
CA HIS A 25 -3.87 8.84 10.86
C HIS A 25 -4.26 8.64 12.32
N SER A 26 -5.58 8.51 12.57
CA SER A 26 -6.09 8.19 13.91
C SER A 26 -5.45 6.90 14.47
N VAL A 27 -5.23 6.85 15.78
CA VAL A 27 -4.67 5.68 16.48
C VAL A 27 -5.40 4.39 16.14
N LYS A 28 -6.73 4.45 15.95
CA LYS A 28 -7.54 3.29 15.54
C LYS A 28 -7.12 2.74 14.17
N VAL A 29 -6.94 3.61 13.18
CA VAL A 29 -6.52 3.21 11.82
C VAL A 29 -5.12 2.62 11.86
N VAL A 30 -4.18 3.29 12.53
CA VAL A 30 -2.79 2.82 12.66
C VAL A 30 -2.76 1.45 13.34
N LYS A 31 -3.49 1.28 14.44
CA LYS A 31 -3.59 0.00 15.17
C LYS A 31 -4.18 -1.11 14.30
N GLU A 32 -5.26 -0.84 13.59
CA GLU A 32 -5.88 -1.81 12.66
C GLU A 32 -4.90 -2.24 11.55
N CYS A 33 -4.19 -1.29 10.94
CA CYS A 33 -3.19 -1.56 9.91
C CYS A 33 -2.02 -2.40 10.44
N LEU A 34 -1.38 -1.98 11.54
CA LEU A 34 -0.23 -2.67 12.11
C LEU A 34 -0.59 -4.07 12.62
N THR A 35 -1.70 -4.19 13.35
CA THR A 35 -2.15 -5.49 13.87
C THR A 35 -2.54 -6.43 12.73
N GLY A 36 -3.18 -5.91 11.68
CA GLY A 36 -3.52 -6.68 10.48
C GLY A 36 -2.27 -7.19 9.76
N LEU A 37 -1.27 -6.32 9.57
CA LEU A 37 -0.01 -6.68 8.93
C LEU A 37 0.77 -7.73 9.73
N MET A 38 0.87 -7.56 11.05
CA MET A 38 1.54 -8.54 11.92
C MET A 38 0.85 -9.90 11.89
N LYS A 39 -0.49 -9.94 11.91
CA LYS A 39 -1.25 -11.19 11.77
C LYS A 39 -0.99 -11.88 10.42
N ALA A 40 -1.02 -11.12 9.34
CA ALA A 40 -0.73 -11.65 8.00
C ALA A 40 0.69 -12.23 7.91
N LYS A 41 1.68 -11.52 8.46
CA LYS A 41 3.06 -12.03 8.53
C LYS A 41 3.21 -13.26 9.41
N PHE A 42 2.48 -13.33 10.53
CA PHE A 42 2.50 -14.51 11.39
C PHE A 42 1.88 -15.74 10.71
N GLU A 43 0.80 -15.55 9.96
CA GLU A 43 0.06 -16.63 9.32
C GLU A 43 0.71 -17.13 8.02
N TYR A 44 1.23 -16.21 7.20
CA TYR A 44 1.74 -16.52 5.85
C TYR A 44 3.24 -16.31 5.67
N GLY A 45 3.95 -15.82 6.69
CA GLY A 45 5.38 -15.52 6.65
C GLY A 45 5.72 -14.21 5.92
N ASP A 46 7.02 -13.97 5.71
CA ASP A 46 7.51 -12.75 5.07
C ASP A 46 7.34 -12.73 3.54
N LYS A 47 7.31 -13.91 2.93
CA LYS A 47 7.16 -14.11 1.49
C LYS A 47 6.02 -15.09 1.22
N PRO A 48 4.77 -14.65 1.45
CA PRO A 48 3.61 -15.47 1.11
C PRO A 48 3.66 -15.85 -0.37
N ASN A 49 3.16 -17.04 -0.68
CA ASN A 49 3.08 -17.58 -2.03
C ASN A 49 1.66 -18.12 -2.28
N ASN A 50 1.43 -18.65 -3.49
CA ASN A 50 0.20 -19.31 -3.88
C ASN A 50 -1.06 -18.46 -3.63
N PHE A 51 -1.18 -17.38 -4.40
CA PHE A 51 -2.30 -16.46 -4.35
C PHE A 51 -3.36 -16.87 -5.37
N LYS A 52 -4.63 -16.85 -4.96
CA LYS A 52 -5.74 -17.19 -5.87
C LYS A 52 -6.06 -16.06 -6.85
N ASN A 53 -5.92 -14.82 -6.39
CA ASN A 53 -6.24 -13.60 -7.12
C ASN A 53 -5.64 -12.38 -6.38
N PHE A 54 -5.87 -11.19 -6.93
CA PHE A 54 -5.37 -9.95 -6.36
C PHE A 54 -5.95 -9.62 -4.99
N GLU A 55 -7.21 -9.95 -4.72
CA GLU A 55 -7.80 -9.75 -3.39
C GLU A 55 -7.10 -10.62 -2.32
N ASP A 56 -6.88 -11.90 -2.61
CA ASP A 56 -6.18 -12.85 -1.74
C ASP A 56 -4.74 -12.40 -1.46
N PHE A 57 -4.06 -11.89 -2.48
CA PHE A 57 -2.74 -11.27 -2.33
C PHE A 57 -2.77 -10.08 -1.36
N ILE A 58 -3.70 -9.15 -1.52
CA ILE A 58 -3.80 -7.96 -0.66
C ILE A 58 -3.94 -8.37 0.80
N TYR A 59 -4.81 -9.35 1.10
CA TYR A 59 -5.01 -9.81 2.47
C TYR A 59 -3.81 -10.56 3.03
N LYS A 60 -3.19 -11.47 2.26
CA LYS A 60 -2.03 -12.25 2.71
C LYS A 60 -0.77 -11.40 2.91
N VAL A 61 -0.60 -10.34 2.14
CA VAL A 61 0.63 -9.51 2.15
C VAL A 61 0.48 -8.32 3.08
N PHE A 62 -0.62 -7.58 2.99
CA PHE A 62 -0.80 -6.32 3.74
C PHE A 62 -1.68 -6.46 4.97
N GLY A 63 -2.43 -7.56 5.07
CA GLY A 63 -3.36 -7.81 6.16
C GLY A 63 -4.64 -6.97 6.11
N ASN A 64 -5.59 -7.36 6.95
CA ASN A 64 -6.96 -6.83 6.93
C ASN A 64 -7.07 -5.30 7.13
N GLY A 65 -6.17 -4.69 7.90
CA GLY A 65 -6.23 -3.26 8.18
C GLY A 65 -5.89 -2.41 6.95
N ILE A 66 -4.73 -2.64 6.34
CA ILE A 66 -4.29 -1.93 5.13
C ILE A 66 -5.23 -2.25 3.96
N ALA A 67 -5.67 -3.51 3.85
CA ALA A 67 -6.67 -3.94 2.88
C ALA A 67 -7.94 -3.09 2.96
N LYS A 68 -8.53 -3.01 4.16
CA LYS A 68 -9.77 -2.28 4.44
C LYS A 68 -9.67 -0.78 4.21
N HIS A 69 -8.59 -0.14 4.69
CA HIS A 69 -8.50 1.33 4.66
C HIS A 69 -8.06 1.88 3.32
N PHE A 70 -7.30 1.12 2.52
CA PHE A 70 -6.75 1.64 1.27
C PHE A 70 -6.82 0.65 0.11
N MET A 71 -6.17 -0.52 0.20
CA MET A 71 -5.92 -1.34 -0.99
C MET A 71 -7.21 -1.82 -1.67
N ILE A 72 -8.20 -2.31 -0.92
CA ILE A 72 -9.47 -2.76 -1.48
C ILE A 72 -10.28 -1.59 -2.07
N PRO A 73 -10.60 -0.51 -1.32
CA PRO A 73 -11.41 0.58 -1.87
C PRO A 73 -10.72 1.33 -3.01
N PHE A 74 -9.39 1.50 -2.94
CA PHE A 74 -8.62 2.15 -4.00
C PHE A 74 -8.66 1.35 -5.30
N ASN A 75 -8.34 0.06 -5.24
CA ASN A 75 -8.27 -0.77 -6.45
C ASN A 75 -9.66 -1.02 -7.05
N ASN A 76 -10.71 -1.18 -6.25
CA ASN A 76 -12.09 -1.24 -6.76
C ASN A 76 -12.46 0.02 -7.55
N LYS A 77 -12.07 1.20 -7.05
CA LYS A 77 -12.29 2.47 -7.74
C LYS A 77 -11.45 2.60 -9.01
N GLN A 78 -10.19 2.16 -8.97
CA GLN A 78 -9.25 2.30 -10.09
C GLN A 78 -9.60 1.38 -11.26
N TRP A 79 -9.97 0.13 -10.97
CA TRP A 79 -10.12 -0.90 -11.99
C TRP A 79 -11.57 -1.15 -12.41
N ALA A 80 -12.54 -0.81 -11.56
CA ALA A 80 -13.97 -1.08 -11.79
C ALA A 80 -14.29 -2.57 -12.10
N VAL A 81 -13.41 -3.49 -11.69
CA VAL A 81 -13.52 -4.95 -11.83
C VAL A 81 -13.32 -5.58 -10.45
N PRO A 82 -14.07 -6.64 -10.09
CA PRO A 82 -13.86 -7.36 -8.83
C PRO A 82 -12.42 -7.86 -8.71
N LEU A 83 -11.74 -7.53 -7.61
CA LEU A 83 -10.33 -7.91 -7.40
C LEU A 83 -10.12 -9.44 -7.30
N LYS A 84 -11.20 -10.20 -7.09
CA LYS A 84 -11.19 -11.67 -7.13
C LYS A 84 -11.01 -12.24 -8.53
N GLU A 85 -11.28 -11.45 -9.55
CA GLU A 85 -11.16 -11.82 -10.97
C GLU A 85 -9.85 -11.33 -11.58
N MET A 86 -9.03 -10.57 -10.83
CA MET A 86 -7.76 -10.04 -11.31
C MET A 86 -6.61 -11.00 -11.00
N THR A 87 -5.77 -11.26 -12.01
CA THR A 87 -4.49 -11.97 -11.86
C THR A 87 -3.45 -11.08 -11.16
N LEU A 88 -2.29 -11.64 -10.82
CA LEU A 88 -1.17 -10.89 -10.24
C LEU A 88 -0.11 -10.50 -11.28
N ASP A 89 -0.19 -11.01 -12.51
CA ASP A 89 0.87 -10.90 -13.52
C ASP A 89 1.18 -9.45 -13.90
N TRP A 90 0.20 -8.55 -13.78
CA TRP A 90 0.34 -7.12 -14.06
C TRP A 90 1.13 -6.37 -12.98
N MET A 91 1.25 -6.93 -11.77
CA MET A 91 1.74 -6.19 -10.62
C MET A 91 3.20 -5.77 -10.75
N GLY A 92 4.05 -6.64 -11.29
CA GLY A 92 5.49 -6.38 -11.49
C GLY A 92 6.12 -5.56 -10.35
N GLU A 93 6.72 -4.42 -10.72
CA GLU A 93 7.34 -3.47 -9.77
C GLU A 93 6.39 -2.33 -9.33
N PHE A 94 5.10 -2.38 -9.70
CA PHE A 94 4.15 -1.28 -9.49
C PHE A 94 3.61 -1.21 -8.06
N VAL A 95 3.63 -2.33 -7.32
CA VAL A 95 3.11 -2.40 -5.94
C VAL A 95 4.27 -2.49 -4.95
N PRO A 96 4.60 -1.40 -4.22
CA PRO A 96 5.69 -1.42 -3.25
C PRO A 96 5.39 -2.36 -2.08
N LEU A 97 6.38 -3.15 -1.68
CA LEU A 97 6.29 -4.12 -0.59
C LEU A 97 7.21 -3.70 0.56
N PRO A 98 6.78 -2.77 1.44
CA PRO A 98 7.59 -2.38 2.58
C PRO A 98 7.71 -3.53 3.60
N SER A 99 8.87 -3.61 4.22
CA SER A 99 9.12 -4.45 5.39
C SER A 99 8.30 -3.99 6.61
N LEU A 100 8.13 -4.87 7.60
CA LEU A 100 7.43 -4.50 8.85
C LEU A 100 8.10 -3.31 9.54
N GLY A 101 9.44 -3.25 9.52
CA GLY A 101 10.21 -2.13 10.09
C GLY A 101 9.89 -0.80 9.41
N GLU A 102 9.85 -0.78 8.07
CA GLU A 102 9.49 0.44 7.32
C GLU A 102 8.05 0.89 7.58
N VAL A 103 7.10 -0.04 7.71
CA VAL A 103 5.71 0.30 8.06
C VAL A 103 5.62 0.85 9.49
N LEU A 104 6.38 0.28 10.43
CA LEU A 104 6.45 0.78 11.81
C LEU A 104 7.05 2.18 11.86
N ASP A 105 8.20 2.40 11.22
CA ASP A 105 8.83 3.72 11.15
C ASP A 105 7.90 4.75 10.51
N GLY A 106 7.26 4.40 9.40
CA GLY A 106 6.29 5.24 8.70
C GLY A 106 4.98 5.47 9.46
N SER A 107 4.73 4.74 10.54
CA SER A 107 3.62 4.99 11.46
C SER A 107 3.98 6.00 12.56
N LEU A 108 5.27 6.07 12.92
CA LEU A 108 5.78 6.92 14.00
C LEU A 108 6.20 8.30 13.52
N LYS A 109 6.71 8.40 12.29
CA LYS A 109 7.18 9.64 11.67
C LYS A 109 6.84 9.68 10.19
N MET A 110 6.80 10.89 9.64
CA MET A 110 6.65 11.07 8.20
C MET A 110 7.94 10.63 7.49
N SER A 111 7.83 9.76 6.48
CA SER A 111 8.98 9.28 5.72
C SER A 111 9.57 10.39 4.83
N PRO A 112 10.91 10.51 4.74
CA PRO A 112 11.56 11.58 3.97
C PRO A 112 11.63 11.31 2.47
N SER A 113 11.45 10.06 2.00
CA SER A 113 11.76 9.65 0.63
C SER A 113 10.53 9.17 -0.16
N CYS A 114 10.57 9.44 -1.47
CA CYS A 114 9.59 8.94 -2.43
C CYS A 114 9.99 7.53 -2.89
N MET A 115 9.15 6.53 -2.63
CA MET A 115 9.42 5.13 -2.99
C MET A 115 8.83 4.70 -4.34
N GLY A 116 9.52 3.79 -5.04
CA GLY A 116 9.06 3.11 -6.25
C GLY A 116 9.78 3.53 -7.54
N ILE A 117 9.54 2.78 -8.62
CA ILE A 117 10.22 2.94 -9.93
C ILE A 117 10.02 4.31 -10.57
N ASN A 118 8.88 4.95 -10.31
CA ASN A 118 8.52 6.27 -10.83
C ASN A 118 8.80 7.38 -9.81
N ALA A 119 9.75 7.19 -8.88
CA ALA A 119 10.14 8.22 -7.93
C ALA A 119 10.74 9.46 -8.63
N ASN A 120 11.30 9.28 -9.82
CA ASN A 120 11.73 10.35 -10.71
C ASN A 120 11.15 10.13 -12.10
N PHE A 121 10.66 11.19 -12.73
CA PHE A 121 10.16 11.14 -14.10
C PHE A 121 10.47 12.43 -14.86
N ILE A 122 10.28 12.37 -16.18
CA ILE A 122 10.38 13.48 -17.11
C ILE A 122 9.03 13.72 -17.78
N TYR A 123 8.77 14.95 -18.18
CA TYR A 123 7.56 15.33 -18.92
C TYR A 123 7.95 16.30 -20.04
N PRO A 124 7.40 16.16 -21.26
CA PRO A 124 7.69 17.09 -22.36
C PRO A 124 7.38 18.53 -22.00
N LYS A 125 8.24 19.47 -22.39
CA LYS A 125 8.00 20.91 -22.13
C LYS A 125 6.83 21.47 -22.96
N LYS A 126 6.56 20.88 -24.13
CA LYS A 126 5.46 21.21 -25.05
C LYS A 126 5.00 19.91 -25.72
N GLY A 127 3.70 19.79 -25.97
CA GLY A 127 3.06 18.67 -26.68
C GLY A 127 2.82 19.00 -28.15
#